data_AF-A0A3D3NZM3-F1
#
_entry.id   AF-A0A3D3NZM3-F1
#
_cell.length_a   1.000
_cell.length_b   1.000
_cell.length_c   1.000
_cell.angle_alpha   90.00
_cell.angle_beta   90.00
_cell.angle_gamma   90.00
#
_symmetry.space_group_name_H-M   'P 1'
#
loop_
_entity.id
_entity.type
_entity.pdbx_description
1 polymer ?
#
loop_
_entity_poly.entity_id
_entity_poly.type
_entity_poly.pdbx_seq_one_letter_code
_entity_poly.pdbx_strand_id
1 'polypeptide(L)'
;PTAQAVREAELLRAHGYHAGLLSLAALRDADEDALITHARAVAGVIPIVGFYLQPAVGGRVLPLSFWRRFAAIENVVAIKIAPFNRYQTLDVIRALAESGREDIALYTGNDDNIVADLITPFSFGGKELRITGGLLGHWSVWTQKAVELLRRCKEDAATPGLLRLGVEITDSNAAFFDAAHGFHGCIAGLHEMLRRQGLLEGIWCLDENEGLSPGQAEEITRVHRAYPHLHDDAFVARHLDEWLR
;
A
#
# COMPACT_ATOMS: atom_id res chain seq x y z
N PRO A 1 -22.70 -7.13 -4.32
CA PRO A 1 -21.49 -6.27 -4.19
C PRO A 1 -21.76 -4.76 -4.29
N THR A 2 -22.27 -4.23 -5.40
CA THR A 2 -22.41 -2.77 -5.59
C THR A 2 -23.32 -2.08 -4.58
N ALA A 3 -24.52 -2.62 -4.33
CA ALA A 3 -25.44 -2.03 -3.36
C ALA A 3 -24.87 -1.98 -1.93
N GLN A 4 -24.00 -2.93 -1.57
CA GLN A 4 -23.30 -2.91 -0.29
C GLN A 4 -22.22 -1.82 -0.27
N ALA A 5 -21.35 -1.76 -1.28
CA ALA A 5 -20.29 -0.76 -1.36
C ALA A 5 -20.84 0.68 -1.37
N VAL A 6 -22.01 0.91 -1.99
CA VAL A 6 -22.73 2.20 -1.95
C VAL A 6 -23.17 2.54 -0.53
N ARG A 7 -23.77 1.59 0.22
CA ARG A 7 -24.15 1.82 1.63
C ARG A 7 -22.94 2.08 2.52
N GLU A 8 -21.84 1.37 2.30
CA GLU A 8 -20.58 1.60 3.01
C GLU A 8 -20.01 2.99 2.69
N ALA A 9 -20.08 3.44 1.43
CA ALA A 9 -19.70 4.80 1.04
C ALA A 9 -20.60 5.88 1.68
N GLU A 10 -21.91 5.63 1.79
CA GLU A 10 -22.84 6.51 2.49
C GLU A 10 -22.48 6.61 3.98
N LEU A 11 -22.11 5.48 4.60
CA LEU A 11 -21.65 5.42 5.98
C LEU A 11 -20.34 6.21 6.17
N LEU A 12 -19.34 6.01 5.29
CA LEU A 12 -18.09 6.78 5.31
C LEU A 12 -18.37 8.28 5.24
N ARG A 13 -19.24 8.72 4.31
CA ARG A 13 -19.63 10.12 4.18
C ARG A 13 -20.33 10.63 5.44
N ALA A 14 -21.24 9.86 6.03
CA ALA A 14 -21.96 10.23 7.24
C ALA A 14 -21.02 10.41 8.45
N HIS A 15 -19.90 9.69 8.48
CA HIS A 15 -18.86 9.81 9.51
C HIS A 15 -17.74 10.80 9.16
N GLY A 16 -17.85 11.55 8.07
CA GLY A 16 -16.89 12.60 7.72
C GLY A 16 -15.57 12.12 7.10
N TYR A 17 -15.53 10.89 6.57
CA TYR A 17 -14.38 10.44 5.78
C TYR A 17 -14.30 11.23 4.47
N HIS A 18 -13.08 11.57 4.06
CA HIS A 18 -12.83 12.36 2.86
C HIS A 18 -12.88 11.54 1.56
N ALA A 19 -12.54 10.25 1.63
CA ALA A 19 -12.53 9.35 0.48
C ALA A 19 -12.67 7.88 0.92
N GLY A 20 -13.13 7.02 0.00
CA GLY A 20 -13.18 5.57 0.18
C GLY A 20 -12.13 4.84 -0.66
N LEU A 21 -11.38 3.91 -0.06
CA LEU A 21 -10.47 3.01 -0.78
C LEU A 21 -11.26 1.86 -1.40
N LEU A 22 -11.43 1.89 -2.73
CA LEU A 22 -12.31 0.96 -3.44
C LEU A 22 -11.59 -0.34 -3.81
N SER A 23 -11.87 -1.41 -3.07
CA SER A 23 -11.47 -2.77 -3.44
C SER A 23 -12.43 -3.38 -4.46
N LEU A 24 -11.87 -4.06 -5.46
CA LEU A 24 -12.64 -4.81 -6.48
C LEU A 24 -12.59 -6.34 -6.24
N ALA A 25 -12.09 -6.78 -5.10
CA ALA A 25 -11.91 -8.20 -4.76
C ALA A 25 -13.23 -8.99 -4.80
N ALA A 26 -14.32 -8.40 -4.31
CA ALA A 26 -15.65 -9.01 -4.30
C ALA A 26 -16.30 -9.14 -5.70
N LEU A 27 -15.66 -8.60 -6.74
CA LEU A 27 -16.09 -8.66 -8.13
C LEU A 27 -15.12 -9.48 -8.98
N ARG A 28 -14.48 -10.52 -8.42
CA ARG A 28 -13.40 -11.30 -9.05
C ARG A 28 -13.64 -11.68 -10.52
N ASP A 29 -14.83 -12.16 -10.84
CA ASP A 29 -15.17 -12.68 -12.18
C ASP A 29 -15.93 -11.66 -13.05
N ALA A 30 -16.11 -10.43 -12.56
CA ALA A 30 -16.77 -9.37 -13.32
C ALA A 30 -15.87 -8.87 -14.46
N ASP A 31 -16.50 -8.53 -15.59
CA ASP A 31 -15.86 -7.88 -16.73
C ASP A 31 -15.57 -6.39 -16.46
N GLU A 32 -14.82 -5.75 -17.36
CA GLU A 32 -14.44 -4.34 -17.20
C GLU A 32 -15.66 -3.39 -17.14
N ASP A 33 -16.74 -3.69 -17.86
CA ASP A 33 -17.94 -2.86 -17.88
C ASP A 33 -18.65 -2.85 -16.53
N ALA A 34 -18.77 -4.02 -15.92
CA ALA A 34 -19.31 -4.19 -14.58
C ALA A 34 -18.41 -3.52 -13.53
N LEU A 35 -17.08 -3.64 -13.63
CA LEU A 35 -16.15 -2.99 -12.71
C LEU A 35 -16.21 -1.46 -12.78
N ILE A 36 -16.27 -0.89 -13.98
CA ILE A 36 -16.37 0.57 -14.16
C ILE A 36 -17.75 1.07 -13.72
N THR A 37 -18.81 0.33 -13.99
CA THR A 37 -20.17 0.65 -13.50
C THR A 37 -20.20 0.65 -11.97
N HIS A 38 -19.57 -0.34 -11.34
CA HIS A 38 -19.42 -0.41 -9.89
C HIS A 38 -18.66 0.80 -9.35
N ALA A 39 -17.49 1.11 -9.90
CA ALA A 39 -16.67 2.26 -9.47
C ALA A 39 -17.43 3.58 -9.59
N ARG A 40 -18.17 3.80 -10.69
CA ARG A 40 -19.01 5.00 -10.88
C ARG A 40 -20.12 5.11 -9.84
N ALA A 41 -20.77 3.99 -9.51
CA ALA A 41 -21.82 3.99 -8.50
C ALA A 41 -21.29 4.44 -7.12
N VAL A 42 -20.11 3.95 -6.71
CA VAL A 42 -19.48 4.35 -5.45
C VAL A 42 -18.97 5.79 -5.52
N ALA A 43 -18.34 6.18 -6.62
CA ALA A 43 -17.84 7.54 -6.87
C ALA A 43 -18.95 8.60 -6.88
N GLY A 44 -20.20 8.22 -7.15
CA GLY A 44 -21.37 9.09 -7.04
C GLY A 44 -21.75 9.45 -5.60
N VAL A 45 -21.18 8.77 -4.60
CA VAL A 45 -21.49 8.95 -3.18
C VAL A 45 -20.38 9.70 -2.43
N ILE A 46 -19.13 9.29 -2.66
CA ILE A 46 -17.92 9.80 -1.99
C ILE A 46 -16.74 9.78 -2.98
N PRO A 47 -15.74 10.68 -2.87
CA PRO A 47 -14.49 10.53 -3.62
C PRO A 47 -13.85 9.16 -3.40
N ILE A 48 -13.30 8.56 -4.45
CA ILE A 48 -12.70 7.23 -4.37
C ILE A 48 -11.21 7.22 -4.64
N VAL A 49 -10.52 6.34 -3.90
CA VAL A 49 -9.14 5.93 -4.15
C VAL A 49 -9.19 4.56 -4.82
N GLY A 50 -8.65 4.44 -6.04
CA GLY A 50 -8.52 3.15 -6.72
C GLY A 50 -7.52 2.25 -6.00
N PHE A 51 -7.81 0.96 -5.89
CA PHE A 51 -6.93 0.01 -5.21
C PHE A 51 -6.52 -1.14 -6.14
N TYR A 52 -5.26 -1.11 -6.60
CA TYR A 52 -4.69 -2.22 -7.36
C TYR A 52 -4.00 -3.20 -6.40
N LEU A 53 -4.74 -4.13 -5.82
CA LEU A 53 -4.20 -5.16 -4.96
C LEU A 53 -3.77 -6.39 -5.78
N GLN A 54 -2.60 -6.96 -5.49
CA GLN A 54 -2.12 -8.19 -6.11
C GLN A 54 -3.01 -9.41 -5.76
N PRO A 55 -3.09 -10.44 -6.64
CA PRO A 55 -3.92 -11.62 -6.40
C PRO A 55 -3.56 -12.46 -5.16
N ALA A 56 -2.28 -12.50 -4.77
CA ALA A 56 -1.80 -13.32 -3.66
C ALA A 56 -2.46 -12.98 -2.31
N VAL A 57 -2.89 -11.72 -2.14
CA VAL A 57 -3.58 -11.23 -0.94
C VAL A 57 -5.03 -10.81 -1.24
N GLY A 58 -5.68 -11.49 -2.19
CA GLY A 58 -7.11 -11.36 -2.46
C GLY A 58 -7.50 -10.33 -3.52
N GLY A 59 -6.52 -9.66 -4.13
CA GLY A 59 -6.76 -8.74 -5.25
C GLY A 59 -7.01 -9.42 -6.59
N ARG A 60 -6.89 -8.66 -7.69
CA ARG A 60 -7.06 -9.17 -9.06
C ARG A 60 -6.22 -8.38 -10.05
N VAL A 61 -5.85 -9.02 -11.16
CA VAL A 61 -5.19 -8.32 -12.28
C VAL A 61 -6.20 -7.41 -12.98
N LEU A 62 -5.78 -6.17 -13.24
CA LEU A 62 -6.56 -5.13 -13.91
C LEU A 62 -5.77 -4.60 -15.11
N PRO A 63 -6.25 -4.78 -16.35
CA PRO A 63 -5.51 -4.41 -17.55
C PRO A 63 -5.44 -2.89 -17.74
N LEU A 64 -4.53 -2.44 -18.61
CA LEU A 64 -4.40 -1.03 -19.01
C LEU A 64 -5.74 -0.41 -19.49
N SER A 65 -6.56 -1.19 -20.22
CA SER A 65 -7.90 -0.77 -20.68
C SER A 65 -8.81 -0.36 -19.52
N PHE A 66 -8.78 -1.11 -18.42
CA PHE A 66 -9.53 -0.78 -17.21
C PHE A 66 -9.05 0.54 -16.61
N TRP A 67 -7.73 0.71 -16.43
CA TRP A 67 -7.17 1.91 -15.80
C TRP A 67 -7.45 3.19 -16.59
N ARG A 68 -7.43 3.12 -17.93
CA ARG A 68 -7.85 4.23 -18.79
C ARG A 68 -9.28 4.67 -18.50
N ARG A 69 -10.19 3.71 -18.37
CA ARG A 69 -11.61 3.97 -18.08
C ARG A 69 -11.83 4.42 -16.64
N PHE A 70 -11.05 3.89 -15.70
CA PHE A 70 -11.13 4.25 -14.28
C PHE A 70 -10.66 5.69 -14.05
N ALA A 71 -9.54 6.11 -14.67
CA ALA A 71 -9.03 7.48 -14.58
C ALA A 71 -9.99 8.54 -15.18
N ALA A 72 -10.88 8.13 -16.08
CA ALA A 72 -11.92 9.00 -16.65
C ALA A 72 -13.12 9.24 -15.70
N ILE A 73 -13.18 8.57 -14.55
CA ILE A 73 -14.19 8.84 -13.52
C ILE A 73 -13.79 10.13 -12.80
N GLU A 74 -14.68 11.12 -12.80
CA GLU A 74 -14.41 12.47 -12.25
C GLU A 74 -13.99 12.41 -10.78
N ASN A 75 -14.75 11.69 -9.94
CA ASN A 75 -14.54 11.65 -8.50
C ASN A 75 -13.50 10.60 -8.03
N VAL A 76 -12.56 10.23 -8.91
CA VAL A 76 -11.33 9.51 -8.51
C VAL A 76 -10.30 10.54 -8.09
N VAL A 77 -9.78 10.41 -6.87
CA VAL A 77 -8.83 11.38 -6.29
C VAL A 77 -7.44 10.81 -6.07
N ALA A 78 -7.31 9.48 -6.00
CA ALA A 78 -6.01 8.82 -5.90
C ALA A 78 -6.05 7.38 -6.41
N ILE A 79 -4.88 6.78 -6.62
CA ILE A 79 -4.72 5.34 -6.88
C ILE A 79 -3.60 4.79 -5.99
N LYS A 80 -3.94 3.78 -5.18
CA LYS A 80 -3.00 2.92 -4.46
C LYS A 80 -2.56 1.78 -5.37
N ILE A 81 -1.29 1.78 -5.75
CA ILE A 81 -0.69 0.82 -6.67
C ILE A 81 0.07 -0.25 -5.88
N ALA A 82 -0.55 -1.41 -5.64
CA ALA A 82 0.04 -2.56 -4.94
C ALA A 82 0.01 -3.88 -5.75
N PRO A 83 0.36 -3.89 -7.05
CA PRO A 83 0.38 -5.11 -7.85
C PRO A 83 1.61 -5.99 -7.59
N PHE A 84 2.65 -5.49 -6.91
CA PHE A 84 3.95 -6.18 -6.71
C PHE A 84 4.51 -6.68 -8.06
N ASN A 85 4.26 -5.88 -9.09
CA ASN A 85 4.61 -6.18 -10.47
C ASN A 85 4.85 -4.86 -11.20
N ARG A 86 6.08 -4.69 -11.72
CA ARG A 86 6.48 -3.44 -12.35
C ARG A 86 5.73 -3.17 -13.64
N TYR A 87 5.47 -4.19 -14.46
CA TYR A 87 4.69 -4.04 -15.69
C TYR A 87 3.27 -3.53 -15.40
N GLN A 88 2.61 -4.11 -14.40
CA GLN A 88 1.27 -3.68 -13.98
C GLN A 88 1.28 -2.29 -13.34
N THR A 89 2.35 -1.92 -12.63
CA THR A 89 2.54 -0.54 -12.13
C THR A 89 2.62 0.45 -13.29
N LEU A 90 3.35 0.11 -14.36
CA LEU A 90 3.43 0.96 -15.56
C LEU A 90 2.08 1.09 -16.27
N ASP A 91 1.22 0.07 -16.24
CA ASP A 91 -0.12 0.16 -16.85
C ASP A 91 -0.97 1.25 -16.18
N VAL A 92 -0.96 1.34 -14.83
CA VAL A 92 -1.68 2.39 -14.10
C VAL A 92 -1.16 3.77 -14.47
N ILE A 93 0.16 3.95 -14.38
CA ILE A 93 0.79 5.26 -14.55
C ILE A 93 0.65 5.73 -15.99
N ARG A 94 0.78 4.82 -16.97
CA ARG A 94 0.55 5.11 -18.38
C ARG A 94 -0.90 5.51 -18.64
N ALA A 95 -1.87 4.77 -18.09
CA ALA A 95 -3.28 5.13 -18.22
C ALA A 95 -3.57 6.53 -17.67
N LEU A 96 -2.99 6.87 -16.51
CA LEU A 96 -3.16 8.20 -15.93
C LEU A 96 -2.52 9.29 -16.81
N ALA A 97 -1.29 9.08 -17.30
CA ALA A 97 -0.63 10.03 -18.19
C ALA A 97 -1.44 10.28 -19.46
N GLU A 98 -1.98 9.22 -20.08
CA GLU A 98 -2.82 9.30 -21.27
C GLU A 98 -4.19 9.95 -21.01
N SER A 99 -4.72 9.86 -19.78
CA SER A 99 -6.00 10.49 -19.42
C SER A 99 -5.93 12.01 -19.36
N GLY A 100 -4.72 12.57 -19.22
CA GLY A 100 -4.53 14.00 -19.03
C GLY A 100 -4.81 14.52 -17.62
N ARG A 101 -5.35 13.69 -16.71
CA ARG A 101 -5.64 14.03 -15.32
C ARG A 101 -4.35 14.24 -14.52
N GLU A 102 -4.26 15.37 -13.84
CA GLU A 102 -3.11 15.75 -12.99
C GLU A 102 -3.50 15.92 -11.52
N ASP A 103 -4.80 15.82 -11.22
CA ASP A 103 -5.42 15.93 -9.91
C ASP A 103 -5.54 14.59 -9.16
N ILE A 104 -5.20 13.47 -9.81
CA ILE A 104 -5.21 12.13 -9.20
C ILE A 104 -3.85 11.85 -8.56
N ALA A 105 -3.80 11.71 -7.23
CA ALA A 105 -2.58 11.35 -6.53
C ALA A 105 -2.20 9.87 -6.74
N LEU A 106 -0.92 9.62 -7.00
CA LEU A 106 -0.38 8.26 -7.07
C LEU A 106 0.29 7.89 -5.74
N TYR A 107 -0.15 6.77 -5.15
CA TYR A 107 0.44 6.21 -3.94
C TYR A 107 0.96 4.80 -4.21
N THR A 108 2.20 4.53 -3.80
CA THR A 108 2.71 3.16 -3.83
C THR A 108 2.07 2.36 -2.68
N GLY A 109 1.64 1.16 -3.00
CA GLY A 109 1.38 0.09 -2.03
C GLY A 109 2.28 -1.11 -2.29
N ASN A 110 3.35 -0.93 -3.07
CA ASN A 110 4.37 -1.95 -3.33
C ASN A 110 5.39 -1.90 -2.19
N ASP A 111 5.12 -2.63 -1.11
CA ASP A 111 6.07 -2.73 0.00
C ASP A 111 7.45 -3.29 -0.46
N ASP A 112 7.49 -4.07 -1.53
CA ASP A 112 8.74 -4.57 -2.13
C ASP A 112 9.58 -3.50 -2.86
N ASN A 113 9.03 -2.31 -3.15
CA ASN A 113 9.68 -1.32 -4.03
C ASN A 113 9.51 0.16 -3.59
N ILE A 114 9.27 0.41 -2.31
CA ILE A 114 8.90 1.73 -1.75
C ILE A 114 9.82 2.86 -2.25
N VAL A 115 11.14 2.72 -2.05
CA VAL A 115 12.09 3.79 -2.35
C VAL A 115 12.15 4.08 -3.84
N ALA A 116 12.31 3.04 -4.66
CA ALA A 116 12.40 3.20 -6.11
C ALA A 116 11.13 3.83 -6.69
N ASP A 117 9.95 3.49 -6.15
CA ASP A 117 8.68 4.12 -6.55
C ASP A 117 8.65 5.62 -6.23
N LEU A 118 9.14 6.03 -5.05
CA LEU A 118 9.07 7.43 -4.61
C LEU A 118 10.10 8.34 -5.30
N ILE A 119 11.30 7.84 -5.63
CA ILE A 119 12.37 8.66 -6.21
C ILE A 119 12.38 8.72 -7.73
N THR A 120 11.69 7.79 -8.40
CA THR A 120 11.74 7.65 -9.86
C THR A 120 10.60 8.41 -10.52
N PRO A 121 10.87 9.42 -11.36
CA PRO A 121 9.84 10.01 -12.21
C PRO A 121 9.43 9.04 -13.32
N PHE A 122 8.14 9.02 -13.66
CA PHE A 122 7.58 8.22 -14.75
C PHE A 122 7.21 9.12 -15.91
N SER A 123 7.85 8.94 -17.06
CA SER A 123 7.60 9.75 -18.26
C SER A 123 6.87 8.93 -19.33
N PHE A 124 5.63 9.34 -19.64
CA PHE A 124 4.81 8.73 -20.68
C PHE A 124 4.13 9.83 -21.51
N GLY A 125 4.23 9.75 -22.84
CA GLY A 125 3.56 10.70 -23.74
C GLY A 125 3.96 12.16 -23.51
N GLY A 126 5.18 12.43 -23.02
CA GLY A 126 5.66 13.77 -22.70
C GLY A 126 5.19 14.32 -21.34
N LYS A 127 4.38 13.58 -20.58
CA LYS A 127 4.01 13.92 -19.21
C LYS A 127 4.89 13.19 -18.21
N GLU A 128 5.42 13.93 -17.23
CA GLU A 128 6.09 13.36 -16.06
C GLU A 128 5.08 13.22 -14.92
N LEU A 129 4.94 12.00 -14.39
CA LEU A 129 4.16 11.68 -13.21
C LEU A 129 5.09 11.19 -12.09
N ARG A 130 4.65 11.39 -10.85
CA ARG A 130 5.38 10.92 -9.66
C ARG A 130 4.43 10.22 -8.70
N ILE A 131 4.92 9.16 -8.09
CA ILE A 131 4.29 8.61 -6.89
C ILE A 131 4.66 9.55 -5.73
N THR A 132 3.66 10.11 -5.06
CA THR A 132 3.85 11.23 -4.11
C THR A 132 3.81 10.82 -2.64
N GLY A 133 3.56 9.54 -2.38
CA GLY A 133 3.44 8.95 -1.06
C GLY A 133 3.12 7.46 -1.14
N GLY A 134 2.69 6.89 -0.02
CA GLY A 134 2.36 5.47 0.06
C GLY A 134 1.21 5.17 1.00
N LEU A 135 0.57 4.03 0.77
CA LEU A 135 -0.40 3.41 1.65
C LEU A 135 0.05 1.96 1.85
N LEU A 136 0.94 1.75 2.81
CA LEU A 136 1.83 0.59 2.88
C LEU A 136 1.63 -0.17 4.17
N GLY A 137 1.80 -1.50 4.14
CA GLY A 137 1.76 -2.29 5.37
C GLY A 137 2.98 -2.01 6.25
N HIS A 138 4.16 -1.81 5.66
CA HIS A 138 5.40 -1.52 6.40
C HIS A 138 5.23 -0.29 7.28
N TRP A 139 4.49 0.72 6.82
CA TRP A 139 4.33 1.98 7.54
C TRP A 139 3.40 1.89 8.77
N SER A 140 2.80 0.73 9.03
CA SER A 140 2.14 0.42 10.30
C SER A 140 3.13 0.18 11.45
N VAL A 141 4.39 -0.10 11.12
CA VAL A 141 5.50 -0.22 12.06
C VAL A 141 6.58 0.79 11.67
N TRP A 142 7.47 1.08 12.60
CA TRP A 142 8.60 1.98 12.33
C TRP A 142 8.18 3.34 11.77
N THR A 143 7.01 3.85 12.20
CA THR A 143 6.33 4.98 11.59
C THR A 143 7.21 6.24 11.57
N GLN A 144 8.02 6.48 12.61
CA GLN A 144 8.95 7.61 12.60
C GLN A 144 9.94 7.49 11.45
N LYS A 145 10.50 6.28 11.25
CA LYS A 145 11.46 5.98 10.18
C LYS A 145 10.81 5.99 8.80
N ALA A 146 9.56 5.55 8.68
CA ALA A 146 8.78 5.68 7.46
C ALA A 146 8.59 7.16 7.05
N VAL A 147 8.30 8.06 8.00
CA VAL A 147 8.19 9.50 7.75
C VAL A 147 9.53 10.11 7.34
N GLU A 148 10.61 9.76 8.04
CA GLU A 148 11.97 10.19 7.69
C GLU A 148 12.36 9.73 6.27
N LEU A 149 12.05 8.48 5.92
CA LEU A 149 12.28 7.91 4.60
C LEU A 149 11.50 8.66 3.52
N LEU A 150 10.21 8.90 3.73
CA LEU A 150 9.35 9.62 2.78
C LEU A 150 9.91 11.02 2.51
N ARG A 151 10.32 11.74 3.57
CA ARG A 151 10.95 13.06 3.42
C ARG A 151 12.22 12.97 2.58
N ARG A 152 13.12 12.03 2.89
CA ARG A 152 14.35 11.82 2.12
C ARG A 152 14.08 11.48 0.66
N CYS A 153 13.10 10.64 0.36
CA CYS A 153 12.76 10.33 -1.03
C CYS A 153 12.20 11.53 -1.81
N LYS A 154 11.61 12.51 -1.12
CA LYS A 154 11.10 13.75 -1.74
C LYS A 154 12.18 14.82 -1.92
N GLU A 155 13.14 14.89 -1.02
CA GLU A 155 14.08 16.01 -0.91
C GLU A 155 15.50 15.67 -1.36
N ASP A 156 15.96 14.44 -1.13
CA ASP A 156 17.33 14.02 -1.45
C ASP A 156 17.46 13.67 -2.94
N ALA A 157 18.67 13.79 -3.48
CA ALA A 157 18.99 13.24 -4.79
C ALA A 157 18.93 11.69 -4.78
N ALA A 158 18.53 11.11 -5.91
CA ALA A 158 18.52 9.66 -6.14
C ALA A 158 19.97 9.10 -6.22
N THR A 159 20.59 8.91 -5.06
CA THR A 159 21.96 8.41 -4.93
C THR A 159 21.99 6.89 -4.81
N PRO A 160 23.14 6.23 -5.12
CA PRO A 160 23.33 4.81 -4.82
C PRO A 160 23.10 4.47 -3.34
N GLY A 161 23.36 5.40 -2.43
CA GLY A 161 23.08 5.21 -0.99
C GLY A 161 21.59 5.10 -0.68
N LEU A 162 20.75 5.89 -1.34
CA LEU A 162 19.29 5.82 -1.20
C LEU A 162 18.74 4.54 -1.85
N LEU A 163 19.28 4.13 -3.00
CA LEU A 163 18.94 2.85 -3.62
C LEU A 163 19.31 1.66 -2.72
N ARG A 164 20.49 1.70 -2.08
CA ARG A 164 20.90 0.68 -1.10
C ARG A 164 19.93 0.63 0.08
N LEU A 165 19.52 1.78 0.62
CA LEU A 165 18.49 1.84 1.67
C LEU A 165 17.19 1.17 1.22
N GLY A 166 16.79 1.36 -0.04
CA GLY A 166 15.66 0.65 -0.65
C GLY A 166 15.81 -0.87 -0.59
N VAL A 167 17.00 -1.41 -0.89
CA VAL A 167 17.26 -2.86 -0.80
C VAL A 167 17.12 -3.38 0.64
N GLU A 168 17.64 -2.64 1.62
CA GLU A 168 17.53 -3.01 3.04
C GLU A 168 16.06 -3.02 3.52
N ILE A 169 15.26 -2.07 3.04
CA ILE A 169 13.81 -2.02 3.30
C ILE A 169 13.10 -3.19 2.64
N THR A 170 13.43 -3.52 1.38
CA THR A 170 12.85 -4.67 0.68
C THR A 170 13.18 -5.99 1.39
N ASP A 171 14.41 -6.18 1.91
CA ASP A 171 14.76 -7.37 2.71
C ASP A 171 13.95 -7.42 4.01
N SER A 172 13.79 -6.27 4.69
CA SER A 172 12.92 -6.18 5.88
C SER A 172 11.48 -6.58 5.56
N ASN A 173 10.97 -6.11 4.42
CA ASN A 173 9.63 -6.43 3.94
C ASN A 173 9.46 -7.89 3.52
N ALA A 174 10.50 -8.52 2.98
CA ALA A 174 10.45 -9.96 2.69
C ALA A 174 10.21 -10.79 3.97
N ALA A 175 10.80 -10.38 5.10
CA ALA A 175 10.58 -11.02 6.40
C ALA A 175 9.22 -10.67 7.01
N PHE A 176 8.81 -9.40 6.98
CA PHE A 176 7.52 -8.97 7.54
C PHE A 176 6.34 -9.57 6.81
N PHE A 177 6.38 -9.53 5.49
CA PHE A 177 5.28 -9.96 4.65
C PHE A 177 5.35 -11.43 4.27
N ASP A 178 6.29 -12.19 4.82
CA ASP A 178 6.39 -13.63 4.61
C ASP A 178 6.52 -14.03 3.13
N ALA A 179 7.38 -13.32 2.39
CA ALA A 179 7.50 -13.50 0.95
C ALA A 179 7.92 -14.94 0.57
N ALA A 180 8.72 -15.61 1.41
CA ALA A 180 9.15 -16.99 1.21
C ALA A 180 8.00 -18.01 1.27
N HIS A 181 6.90 -17.69 1.95
CA HIS A 181 5.71 -18.53 2.07
C HIS A 181 4.49 -17.92 1.36
N GLY A 182 4.73 -17.07 0.36
CA GLY A 182 3.66 -16.53 -0.48
C GLY A 182 2.69 -15.62 0.26
N PHE A 183 3.20 -14.83 1.21
CA PHE A 183 2.43 -13.84 1.98
C PHE A 183 1.47 -14.39 3.03
N HIS A 184 1.62 -15.65 3.43
CA HIS A 184 0.77 -16.27 4.45
C HIS A 184 0.77 -15.50 5.77
N GLY A 185 1.97 -15.19 6.31
CA GLY A 185 2.12 -14.45 7.56
C GLY A 185 2.17 -12.93 7.41
N CYS A 186 1.57 -12.35 6.37
CA CYS A 186 1.76 -10.93 6.05
C CYS A 186 1.20 -9.96 7.11
N ILE A 187 0.08 -10.32 7.75
CA ILE A 187 -0.51 -9.55 8.84
C ILE A 187 0.19 -9.88 10.16
N ALA A 188 0.34 -11.18 10.45
CA ALA A 188 0.97 -11.66 11.68
C ALA A 188 2.43 -11.16 11.84
N GLY A 189 3.17 -11.00 10.75
CA GLY A 189 4.54 -10.47 10.77
C GLY A 189 4.61 -9.00 11.20
N LEU A 190 3.66 -8.17 10.76
CA LEU A 190 3.54 -6.78 11.24
C LEU A 190 3.07 -6.76 12.70
N HIS A 191 2.10 -7.60 13.06
CA HIS A 191 1.66 -7.73 14.45
C HIS A 191 2.80 -8.17 15.37
N GLU A 192 3.69 -9.06 14.91
CA GLU A 192 4.86 -9.49 15.69
C GLU A 192 5.80 -8.33 15.99
N MET A 193 6.00 -7.42 15.05
CA MET A 193 6.77 -6.20 15.30
C MET A 193 6.07 -5.26 16.29
N LEU A 194 4.77 -5.03 16.13
CA LEU A 194 3.98 -4.22 17.07
C LEU A 194 3.98 -4.84 18.48
N ARG A 195 3.89 -6.17 18.58
CA ARG A 195 3.96 -6.91 19.84
C ARG A 195 5.33 -6.77 20.50
N ARG A 196 6.42 -6.86 19.73
CA ARG A 196 7.78 -6.61 20.23
C ARG A 196 7.96 -5.18 20.75
N GLN A 197 7.28 -4.21 20.14
CA GLN A 197 7.26 -2.80 20.57
C GLN A 197 6.29 -2.54 21.74
N GLY A 198 5.50 -3.53 22.16
CA GLY A 198 4.51 -3.40 23.25
C GLY A 198 3.22 -2.68 22.85
N LEU A 199 3.01 -2.41 21.56
CA LEU A 199 1.79 -1.77 21.03
C LEU A 199 0.62 -2.75 20.86
N LEU A 200 0.92 -4.04 20.75
CA LEU A 200 -0.06 -5.13 20.76
C LEU A 200 0.30 -6.18 21.81
N GLU A 201 -0.71 -6.82 22.40
CA GLU A 201 -0.50 -7.92 23.36
C GLU A 201 -0.14 -9.25 22.68
N GLY A 202 -0.49 -9.41 21.41
CA GLY A 202 -0.31 -10.64 20.66
C GLY A 202 -0.38 -10.43 19.15
N ILE A 203 -0.24 -11.53 18.42
CA ILE A 203 -0.17 -11.53 16.95
C ILE A 203 -1.46 -12.01 16.27
N TRP A 204 -2.58 -11.97 16.99
CA TRP A 204 -3.83 -12.57 16.55
C TRP A 204 -4.38 -11.95 15.27
N CYS A 205 -4.86 -12.79 14.37
CA CYS A 205 -5.57 -12.41 13.16
C CYS A 205 -7.07 -12.75 13.29
N LEU A 206 -7.90 -12.12 12.46
CA LEU A 206 -9.34 -12.45 12.41
C LEU A 206 -9.60 -13.80 11.75
N ASP A 207 -8.81 -14.16 10.73
CA ASP A 207 -8.78 -15.52 10.20
C ASP A 207 -7.87 -16.36 11.09
N GLU A 208 -8.42 -17.41 11.70
CA GLU A 208 -7.69 -18.32 12.59
C GLU A 208 -6.61 -19.13 11.86
N ASN A 209 -6.67 -19.19 10.52
CA ASN A 209 -5.66 -19.85 9.70
C ASN A 209 -4.48 -18.91 9.36
N GLU A 210 -4.58 -17.61 9.65
CA GLU A 210 -3.48 -16.68 9.47
C GLU A 210 -2.59 -16.65 10.72
N GLY A 211 -1.27 -16.70 10.51
CA GLY A 211 -0.29 -16.68 11.58
C GLY A 211 1.13 -16.57 11.03
N LEU A 212 2.12 -16.59 11.91
CA LEU A 212 3.52 -16.62 11.47
C LEU A 212 3.83 -17.99 10.85
N SER A 213 4.42 -17.98 9.66
CA SER A 213 4.97 -19.19 9.06
C SER A 213 6.19 -19.70 9.84
N PRO A 214 6.51 -21.01 9.75
CA PRO A 214 7.75 -21.54 10.34
C PRO A 214 8.98 -20.74 9.88
N GLY A 215 9.80 -20.26 10.81
CA GLY A 215 11.01 -19.49 10.52
C GLY A 215 10.79 -17.98 10.32
N GLN A 216 9.54 -17.49 10.22
CA GLN A 216 9.28 -16.08 9.97
C GLN A 216 9.72 -15.19 11.16
N ALA A 217 9.47 -15.63 12.40
CA ALA A 217 9.87 -14.87 13.60
C ALA A 217 11.40 -14.70 13.70
N GLU A 218 12.15 -15.71 13.27
CA GLU A 218 13.61 -15.70 13.17
C GLU A 218 14.08 -14.75 12.07
N GLU A 219 13.45 -14.77 10.89
CA GLU A 219 13.76 -13.84 9.80
C GLU A 219 13.47 -12.38 10.19
N ILE A 220 12.35 -12.12 10.88
CA ILE A 220 12.05 -10.81 11.47
C ILE A 220 13.17 -10.39 12.43
N THR A 221 13.65 -11.31 13.26
CA THR A 221 14.78 -11.05 14.17
C THR A 221 16.08 -10.78 13.42
N ARG A 222 16.32 -11.45 12.29
CA ARG A 222 17.49 -11.25 11.44
C ARG A 222 17.52 -9.84 10.86
N VAL A 223 16.45 -9.40 10.20
CA VAL A 223 16.39 -8.07 9.57
C VAL A 223 16.41 -6.95 10.59
N HIS A 224 15.74 -7.14 11.73
CA HIS A 224 15.77 -6.21 12.85
C HIS A 224 17.20 -5.94 13.35
N ARG A 225 18.01 -7.00 13.51
CA ARG A 225 19.42 -6.89 13.90
C ARG A 225 20.33 -6.38 12.79
N ALA A 226 20.05 -6.74 11.54
CA ALA A 226 20.85 -6.35 10.39
C ALA A 226 20.73 -4.85 10.08
N TYR A 227 19.56 -4.26 10.34
CA TYR A 227 19.22 -2.89 9.96
C TYR A 227 18.72 -2.03 11.13
N PRO A 228 19.55 -1.81 12.17
CA PRO A 228 19.11 -1.09 13.37
C PRO A 228 18.73 0.37 13.11
N HIS A 229 19.15 0.95 11.99
CA HIS A 229 18.79 2.30 11.56
C HIS A 229 17.38 2.42 10.96
N LEU A 230 16.74 1.30 10.61
CA LEU A 230 15.40 1.27 10.00
C LEU A 230 14.26 1.28 11.02
N HIS A 231 14.53 0.91 12.28
CA HIS A 231 13.51 0.81 13.31
C HIS A 231 13.53 1.99 14.28
N ASP A 232 12.40 2.21 14.96
CA ASP A 232 12.18 3.30 15.91
C ASP A 232 11.86 2.82 17.33
N ASP A 233 12.23 1.58 17.69
CA ASP A 233 11.93 0.98 18.99
C ASP A 233 12.26 1.88 20.19
N ALA A 234 13.41 2.57 20.17
CA ALA A 234 13.79 3.47 21.26
C ALA A 234 12.87 4.70 21.34
N PHE A 235 12.31 5.16 20.22
CA PHE A 235 11.31 6.22 20.19
C PHE A 235 9.99 5.71 20.74
N VAL A 236 9.50 4.56 20.25
CA VAL A 236 8.26 3.94 20.74
C VAL A 236 8.32 3.67 22.25
N ALA A 237 9.40 3.07 22.74
CA ALA A 237 9.56 2.73 24.16
C ALA A 237 9.50 3.97 25.09
N ARG A 238 9.90 5.16 24.62
CA ARG A 238 9.83 6.39 25.42
C ARG A 238 8.42 6.97 25.54
N HIS A 239 7.52 6.64 24.61
CA HIS A 239 6.18 7.22 24.52
C HIS A 239 5.06 6.19 24.75
N LEU A 240 5.39 4.92 24.89
CA LEU A 240 4.40 3.84 25.02
C LEU A 240 3.40 4.07 26.16
N ASP A 241 3.90 4.44 27.35
CA ASP A 241 3.07 4.74 28.53
C ASP A 241 2.17 5.97 28.35
N GLU A 242 2.52 6.88 27.45
CA GLU A 242 1.72 8.06 27.13
C GLU A 242 0.58 7.70 26.17
N TRP A 243 0.88 6.90 25.15
CA TRP A 243 -0.08 6.54 24.09
C TRP A 243 -1.12 5.51 24.51
N LEU A 244 -0.80 4.63 25.46
CA LEU A 244 -1.71 3.57 25.94
C LEU A 244 -2.57 3.99 27.14
N ARG A 245 -2.67 5.29 27.43
CA ARG A 245 -3.55 5.84 28.48
C ARG A 245 -4.96 6.12 28.00
#